data_AF-W1V780-F1
#
_entry.id   AF-W1V780-F1
#
_cell.length_a   1.000
_cell.length_b   1.000
_cell.length_c   1.000
_cell.angle_alpha   90.00
_cell.angle_beta   90.00
_cell.angle_gamma   90.00
#
_symmetry.space_group_name_H-M   'P 1'
#
loop_
_entity.id
_entity.type
_entity.pdbx_description
1 polymer ?
#
loop_
_entity_poly.entity_id
_entity_poly.type
_entity_poly.pdbx_seq_one_letter_code
_entity_poly.pdbx_strand_id
1 'polypeptide(L)'
;RDHHIDFEITDHAPLFSMDDKPNVQLPYPEWDAKNLFIRDHKREHYYLITVRGSKRVDLKQFRKDHKLKKISFGSEEELWNILKIKPGHVSPFCLLHDEERKVHYYIDADYENNLIGIHPNQNDATVWLQGKELVKLIEEHGTIVEY
;
A
#
# COMPACT_ATOMS: atom_id res chain seq x y z
N ARG A 1 14.51 15.06 4.13
CA ARG A 1 15.84 14.49 3.80
C ARG A 1 15.74 13.99 2.37
N ASP A 2 16.82 14.07 1.60
CA ASP A 2 16.86 13.46 0.27
C ASP A 2 17.31 12.00 0.42
N HIS A 3 16.46 11.05 0.05
CA HIS A 3 16.68 9.62 0.26
C HIS A 3 17.43 8.94 -0.90
N HIS A 4 17.69 9.65 -2.01
CA HIS A 4 18.41 9.12 -3.18
C HIS A 4 17.88 7.75 -3.67
N ILE A 5 16.56 7.64 -3.77
CA ILE A 5 15.90 6.42 -4.25
C ILE A 5 15.70 6.56 -5.77
N ASP A 6 16.20 5.60 -6.54
CA ASP A 6 15.92 5.51 -7.97
C ASP A 6 14.48 5.08 -8.20
N PHE A 7 13.75 5.82 -9.03
CA PHE A 7 12.38 5.50 -9.42
C PHE A 7 12.08 5.91 -10.87
N GLU A 8 11.07 5.28 -11.45
CA GLU A 8 10.47 5.64 -12.73
C GLU A 8 9.02 6.07 -12.50
N ILE A 9 8.51 7.00 -13.32
CA ILE A 9 7.10 7.41 -13.29
C ILE A 9 6.47 7.07 -14.63
N THR A 10 5.30 6.43 -14.58
CA THR A 10 4.41 6.27 -15.74
C THR A 10 3.12 7.06 -15.49
N ASP A 11 2.92 8.13 -16.25
CA ASP A 11 1.67 8.90 -16.24
C ASP A 11 0.55 8.16 -16.97
N HIS A 12 -0.68 8.25 -16.47
CA HIS A 12 -1.86 7.70 -17.12
C HIS A 12 -3.14 8.49 -16.77
N ALA A 13 -4.18 8.35 -17.59
CA ALA A 13 -5.46 8.97 -17.24
C ALA A 13 -5.98 8.39 -15.90
N PRO A 14 -6.61 9.22 -15.04
CA PRO A 14 -7.18 8.73 -13.80
C PRO A 14 -8.25 7.66 -14.05
N LEU A 15 -8.17 6.56 -13.31
CA LEU A 15 -9.16 5.50 -13.35
C LEU A 15 -10.31 5.86 -12.39
N PHE A 16 -11.47 6.21 -12.95
CA PHE A 16 -12.66 6.60 -12.16
C PHE A 16 -13.69 5.48 -11.96
N SER A 17 -13.67 4.42 -12.79
CA SER A 17 -14.59 3.28 -12.67
C SER A 17 -13.87 1.96 -12.92
N MET A 18 -14.31 0.86 -12.28
CA MET A 18 -13.77 -0.48 -12.55
C MET A 18 -14.14 -1.00 -13.94
N ASP A 19 -15.19 -0.42 -14.55
CA ASP A 19 -15.74 -0.80 -15.86
C ASP A 19 -15.08 -0.04 -17.02
N ASP A 20 -14.63 1.19 -16.79
CA ASP A 20 -13.73 1.92 -17.67
C ASP A 20 -12.31 1.59 -17.24
N LYS A 21 -11.79 0.45 -17.68
CA LYS A 21 -10.35 0.29 -17.82
C LYS A 21 -9.96 0.92 -19.16
N PRO A 22 -9.55 2.20 -19.22
CA PRO A 22 -8.75 2.63 -20.36
C PRO A 22 -7.61 1.61 -20.51
N ASN A 23 -7.21 1.36 -21.75
CA ASN A 23 -6.04 0.55 -22.07
C ASN A 23 -4.77 1.27 -21.56
N VAL A 24 -4.62 1.39 -20.24
CA VAL A 24 -3.41 1.87 -19.59
C VAL A 24 -2.41 0.76 -19.74
N GLN A 25 -1.55 0.90 -20.74
CA GLN A 25 -0.36 0.05 -20.87
C GLN A 25 0.66 0.54 -19.85
N LEU A 26 0.59 -0.04 -18.65
CA LEU A 26 1.69 0.03 -17.71
C LEU A 26 2.88 -0.76 -18.27
N PRO A 27 4.13 -0.31 -18.07
CA PRO A 27 5.30 -1.02 -18.55
C PRO A 27 5.51 -2.37 -17.85
N TYR A 28 5.08 -2.49 -16.58
CA TYR A 28 5.29 -3.67 -15.73
C TYR A 28 4.00 -4.08 -14.98
N PRO A 29 2.91 -4.39 -15.69
CA PRO A 29 1.58 -4.60 -15.08
C PRO A 29 1.53 -5.77 -14.09
N GLU A 30 2.47 -6.72 -14.17
CA GLU A 30 2.61 -7.84 -13.23
C GLU A 30 3.17 -7.44 -11.86
N TRP A 31 3.81 -6.28 -11.78
CA TRP A 31 4.41 -5.70 -10.58
C TRP A 31 3.59 -4.55 -9.98
N ASP A 32 2.41 -4.28 -10.54
CA ASP A 32 1.44 -3.35 -9.97
C ASP A 32 0.94 -3.85 -8.61
N ALA A 33 0.84 -2.96 -7.64
CA ALA A 33 0.48 -3.27 -6.28
C ALA A 33 -0.89 -2.74 -5.88
N LYS A 34 -1.60 -3.52 -5.08
CA LYS A 34 -2.80 -3.06 -4.38
C LYS A 34 -2.59 -3.05 -2.88
N ASN A 35 -3.29 -2.12 -2.25
CA ASN A 35 -3.13 -1.81 -0.83
C ASN A 35 -4.46 -1.94 -0.10
N LEU A 36 -4.46 -2.64 1.04
CA LEU A 36 -5.63 -2.86 1.87
C LEU A 36 -5.39 -2.25 3.25
N PHE A 37 -6.14 -1.21 3.59
CA PHE A 37 -6.14 -0.64 4.93
C PHE A 37 -7.18 -1.37 5.80
N ILE A 38 -6.69 -2.14 6.76
CA ILE A 38 -7.51 -2.94 7.66
C ILE A 38 -7.21 -2.58 9.11
N ARG A 39 -8.12 -2.95 10.00
CA ARG A 39 -7.94 -2.79 11.44
C ARG A 39 -8.61 -3.93 12.18
N ASP A 40 -8.27 -4.08 13.45
CA ASP A 40 -9.06 -4.95 14.31
C ASP A 40 -10.45 -4.34 14.62
N HIS A 41 -11.35 -5.18 15.15
CA HIS A 41 -12.70 -4.77 15.50
C HIS A 41 -12.77 -3.78 16.67
N LYS A 42 -11.75 -3.73 17.54
CA LYS A 42 -11.68 -2.81 18.69
C LYS A 42 -11.07 -1.47 18.32
N ARG A 43 -10.51 -1.34 17.10
CA ARG A 43 -9.79 -0.16 16.62
C ARG A 43 -8.54 0.14 17.44
N GLU A 44 -7.92 -0.91 17.99
CA GLU A 44 -6.68 -0.82 18.78
C GLU A 44 -5.44 -0.98 17.90
N HIS A 45 -5.57 -1.67 16.77
CA HIS A 45 -4.48 -1.96 15.84
C HIS A 45 -4.93 -1.75 14.40
N TYR A 46 -4.06 -1.09 13.63
CA TYR A 46 -4.25 -0.77 12.21
C TYR A 46 -3.15 -1.43 11.39
N TYR A 47 -3.49 -1.87 10.19
CA TYR A 47 -2.57 -2.54 9.30
C TYR A 47 -2.75 -2.07 7.86
N LEU A 48 -1.65 -1.93 7.15
CA LEU A 48 -1.65 -1.75 5.70
C LEU A 48 -1.06 -3.02 5.07
N ILE A 49 -1.77 -3.64 4.14
CA ILE A 49 -1.29 -4.83 3.44
C ILE A 49 -1.07 -4.48 1.97
N THR A 50 0.14 -4.69 1.46
CA THR A 50 0.49 -4.52 0.05
C THR A 50 0.77 -5.87 -0.60
N VAL A 51 0.07 -6.15 -1.70
CA VAL A 51 0.28 -7.36 -2.52
C VAL A 51 0.23 -7.03 -4.01
N ARG A 52 0.61 -7.98 -4.87
CA ARG A 52 0.37 -7.87 -6.32
C ARG A 52 -1.11 -7.64 -6.63
N GLY A 53 -1.40 -6.75 -7.57
CA GLY A 53 -2.77 -6.41 -7.99
C GLY A 53 -3.58 -7.65 -8.39
N SER A 54 -2.93 -8.59 -9.08
CA SER A 54 -3.49 -9.88 -9.52
C SER A 54 -3.73 -10.90 -8.41
N LYS A 55 -3.06 -10.76 -7.24
CA LYS A 55 -3.11 -11.75 -6.15
C LYS A 55 -4.38 -11.59 -5.31
N ARG A 56 -5.17 -12.64 -5.13
CA ARG A 56 -6.34 -12.59 -4.23
C ARG A 56 -5.88 -12.70 -2.78
N VAL A 57 -6.27 -11.73 -1.95
CA VAL A 57 -5.98 -11.77 -0.51
C VAL A 57 -7.12 -12.49 0.22
N ASP A 58 -6.80 -13.59 0.91
CA ASP A 58 -7.72 -14.21 1.86
C ASP A 58 -7.48 -13.63 3.25
N LEU A 59 -8.26 -12.62 3.62
CA LEU A 59 -8.17 -11.97 4.93
C LEU A 59 -8.46 -12.92 6.11
N LYS A 60 -9.20 -14.02 5.90
CA LYS A 60 -9.42 -15.01 6.97
C LYS A 60 -8.16 -15.82 7.21
N GLN A 61 -7.46 -16.19 6.14
CA GLN A 61 -6.20 -16.92 6.24
C GLN A 61 -5.10 -16.02 6.80
N PHE A 62 -4.94 -14.82 6.25
CA PHE A 62 -4.02 -13.79 6.75
C PHE A 62 -4.17 -13.55 8.26
N ARG A 63 -5.41 -13.40 8.74
CA ARG A 63 -5.70 -13.26 10.17
C ARG A 63 -5.16 -14.43 11.00
N LYS A 64 -5.30 -15.67 10.51
CA LYS A 64 -4.82 -16.86 11.22
C LYS A 64 -3.30 -16.91 11.24
N ASP A 65 -2.67 -16.66 10.10
CA ASP A 65 -1.22 -16.76 9.93
C ASP A 65 -0.47 -15.74 10.81
N HIS A 66 -0.96 -14.50 10.85
CA HIS A 66 -0.40 -13.43 11.67
C HIS A 66 -1.05 -13.32 13.06
N LYS A 67 -1.87 -14.30 13.46
CA LYS A 67 -2.54 -14.38 14.79
C LYS A 67 -3.29 -13.09 15.19
N LEU A 68 -3.89 -12.41 14.21
CA LEU A 68 -4.59 -11.15 14.44
C LEU A 68 -5.96 -11.36 15.08
N LYS A 69 -6.43 -10.34 15.81
CA LYS A 69 -7.84 -10.25 16.24
C LYS A 69 -8.77 -10.22 15.01
N LYS A 70 -10.09 -10.30 15.22
CA LYS A 70 -11.06 -10.12 14.12
C LYS A 70 -10.79 -8.78 13.41
N ILE A 71 -10.52 -8.85 12.11
CA ILE A 71 -10.19 -7.70 11.25
C ILE A 71 -11.34 -7.30 10.33
N SER A 72 -11.37 -6.02 9.94
CA SER A 72 -12.25 -5.43 8.93
C SER A 72 -11.55 -4.25 8.24
N PHE A 73 -12.06 -3.77 7.12
CA PHE A 73 -11.57 -2.54 6.51
C PHE A 73 -11.71 -1.33 7.44
N GLY A 74 -10.74 -0.42 7.37
CA GLY A 74 -10.83 0.88 8.03
C GLY A 74 -11.86 1.78 7.34
N SER A 75 -12.42 2.73 8.06
CA SER A 75 -13.32 3.74 7.51
C SER A 75 -12.55 4.85 6.79
N GLU A 76 -13.27 5.63 5.98
CA GLU A 76 -12.75 6.86 5.37
C GLU A 76 -12.22 7.85 6.43
N GLU A 77 -12.94 8.00 7.55
CA GLU A 77 -12.51 8.84 8.66
C GLU A 77 -11.19 8.34 9.27
N GLU A 78 -11.01 7.03 9.41
CA GLU A 78 -9.76 6.44 9.93
C GLU A 78 -8.60 6.66 8.95
N LEU A 79 -8.83 6.50 7.65
CA LEU A 79 -7.84 6.81 6.61
C LEU A 79 -7.39 8.28 6.69
N TRP A 80 -8.34 9.21 6.80
CA TRP A 80 -8.01 10.63 6.90
C TRP A 80 -7.29 10.95 8.21
N ASN A 81 -7.77 10.44 9.33
CA ASN A 81 -7.21 10.78 10.64
C ASN A 81 -5.77 10.26 10.79
N ILE A 82 -5.48 9.05 10.29
CA ILE A 82 -4.18 8.39 10.46
C ILE A 82 -3.23 8.68 9.29
N LEU A 83 -3.71 8.51 8.06
CA LEU A 83 -2.86 8.50 6.86
C LEU A 83 -3.02 9.74 5.99
N LYS A 84 -3.93 10.67 6.35
CA LYS A 84 -4.19 11.93 5.64
C LYS A 84 -4.56 11.74 4.15
N ILE A 85 -5.23 10.65 3.83
CA ILE A 85 -5.66 10.32 2.45
C ILE A 85 -7.17 10.06 2.37
N LYS A 86 -7.70 10.17 1.15
CA LYS A 86 -9.08 9.79 0.81
C LYS A 86 -9.15 8.32 0.35
N PRO A 87 -10.33 7.68 0.44
CA PRO A 87 -10.56 6.38 -0.19
C PRO A 87 -10.14 6.38 -1.67
N GLY A 88 -9.62 5.24 -2.14
CA GLY A 88 -9.09 5.10 -3.51
C GLY A 88 -7.65 5.55 -3.72
N HIS A 89 -7.03 6.24 -2.74
CA HIS A 89 -5.66 6.74 -2.83
C HIS A 89 -4.69 5.98 -1.90
N VAL A 90 -5.07 4.77 -1.46
CA VAL A 90 -4.29 3.99 -0.49
C VAL A 90 -3.02 3.47 -1.15
N SER A 91 -1.87 3.87 -0.61
CA SER A 91 -0.53 3.57 -1.11
C SER A 91 0.44 3.43 0.06
N PRO A 92 1.52 2.64 -0.02
CA PRO A 92 2.51 2.56 1.06
C PRO A 92 3.12 3.93 1.44
N PHE A 93 3.19 4.88 0.49
CA PHE A 93 3.66 6.23 0.79
C PHE A 93 2.81 6.98 1.81
N CYS A 94 1.52 6.63 1.98
CA CYS A 94 0.69 7.28 2.99
C CYS A 94 1.12 6.97 4.43
N LEU A 95 1.94 5.92 4.65
CA LEU A 95 2.54 5.62 5.95
C LEU A 95 3.49 6.72 6.42
N LEU A 96 4.07 7.50 5.51
CA LEU A 96 4.91 8.66 5.84
C LEU A 96 4.10 9.82 6.46
N HIS A 97 2.77 9.78 6.38
CA HIS A 97 1.89 10.72 7.08
C HIS A 97 1.47 10.24 8.48
N ASP A 98 1.74 8.98 8.84
CA ASP A 98 1.38 8.39 10.14
C ASP A 98 2.39 8.79 11.23
N GLU A 99 2.30 10.03 11.69
CA GLU A 99 3.20 10.58 12.71
C GLU A 99 3.19 9.81 14.03
N GLU A 100 2.12 9.06 14.33
CA GLU A 100 2.01 8.26 15.55
C GLU A 100 2.47 6.81 15.35
N ARG A 101 2.81 6.40 14.12
CA ARG A 101 3.23 5.04 13.73
C ARG A 101 2.23 3.99 14.21
N LYS A 102 0.94 4.30 14.06
CA LYS A 102 -0.18 3.43 14.44
C LYS A 102 -0.35 2.24 13.52
N VAL A 103 0.10 2.35 12.28
CA VAL A 103 -0.11 1.33 11.25
C VAL A 103 1.08 0.39 11.18
N HIS A 104 0.81 -0.91 11.30
CA HIS A 104 1.78 -1.96 11.03
C HIS A 104 1.68 -2.37 9.55
N TYR A 105 2.80 -2.30 8.84
CA TYR A 105 2.87 -2.57 7.42
C TYR A 105 3.20 -4.04 7.12
N TYR A 106 2.39 -4.67 6.27
CA TYR A 106 2.67 -5.97 5.68
C TYR A 106 2.86 -5.81 4.18
N ILE A 107 3.95 -6.35 3.65
CA ILE A 107 4.25 -6.31 2.21
C ILE A 107 4.57 -7.71 1.72
N ASP A 108 3.97 -8.12 0.61
CA ASP A 108 4.21 -9.44 0.04
C ASP A 108 5.71 -9.67 -0.26
N ALA A 109 6.25 -10.81 0.17
CA ALA A 109 7.63 -11.24 -0.12
C ALA A 109 7.97 -11.23 -1.63
N ASP A 110 6.95 -11.30 -2.50
CA ASP A 110 7.11 -11.08 -3.94
C ASP A 110 7.86 -9.76 -4.26
N TYR A 111 7.79 -8.73 -3.41
CA TYR A 111 8.42 -7.41 -3.64
C TYR A 111 9.79 -7.22 -2.99
N GLU A 112 10.26 -8.13 -2.13
CA GLU A 112 11.51 -7.93 -1.38
C GLU A 112 12.71 -7.61 -2.29
N ASN A 113 12.79 -8.28 -3.44
CA ASN A 113 13.89 -8.12 -4.41
C ASN A 113 13.39 -7.79 -5.82
N ASN A 114 12.16 -7.28 -5.94
CA ASN A 114 11.55 -6.97 -7.23
C ASN A 114 11.04 -5.52 -7.29
N LEU A 115 10.67 -5.11 -8.50
CA LEU A 115 10.00 -3.84 -8.74
C LEU A 115 8.62 -3.85 -8.09
N ILE A 116 8.20 -2.70 -7.59
CA ILE A 116 6.82 -2.45 -7.14
C ILE A 116 6.29 -1.21 -7.85
N GLY A 117 5.09 -1.32 -8.41
CA GLY A 117 4.30 -0.19 -8.93
C GLY A 117 3.29 0.27 -7.90
N ILE A 118 3.38 1.53 -7.46
CA ILE A 118 2.44 2.13 -6.52
C ILE A 118 2.00 3.51 -6.97
N HIS A 119 0.73 3.84 -6.70
CA HIS A 119 0.20 5.18 -6.93
C HIS A 119 0.78 6.19 -5.93
N PRO A 120 1.28 7.36 -6.36
CA PRO A 120 1.88 8.36 -5.49
C PRO A 120 0.82 9.26 -4.82
N ASN A 121 -0.14 8.66 -4.13
CA ASN A 121 -1.29 9.36 -3.51
C ASN A 121 -2.16 10.15 -4.50
N GLN A 122 -2.01 9.90 -5.81
CA GLN A 122 -2.85 10.35 -6.93
C GLN A 122 -3.09 9.14 -7.84
N ASN A 123 -4.25 9.05 -8.49
CA ASN A 123 -4.64 7.91 -9.32
C ASN A 123 -4.33 8.11 -10.82
N ASP A 124 -3.53 9.11 -11.17
CA ASP A 124 -3.12 9.49 -12.53
C ASP A 124 -1.65 9.15 -12.84
N ALA A 125 -0.94 8.52 -11.91
CA ALA A 125 0.42 8.07 -12.13
C ALA A 125 0.71 6.78 -11.35
N THR A 126 1.71 6.05 -11.84
CA THR A 126 2.31 4.92 -11.14
C THR A 126 3.81 5.19 -10.98
N VAL A 127 4.30 5.10 -9.75
CA VAL A 127 5.73 5.16 -9.43
C VAL A 127 6.25 3.74 -9.33
N TRP A 128 7.35 3.48 -10.03
CA TRP A 128 8.06 2.22 -10.03
C TRP A 128 9.38 2.37 -9.29
N LEU A 129 9.62 1.52 -8.31
CA LEU A 129 10.87 1.49 -7.54
C LEU A 129 11.15 0.08 -7.04
N GLN A 130 12.37 -0.15 -6.56
CA GLN A 130 12.71 -1.42 -5.92
C GLN A 130 11.97 -1.54 -4.58
N GLY A 131 11.28 -2.67 -4.35
CA GLY A 131 10.48 -2.88 -3.13
C GLY A 131 11.31 -2.74 -1.85
N LYS A 132 12.55 -3.21 -1.85
CA LYS A 132 13.50 -2.98 -0.74
C LYS A 132 13.74 -1.50 -0.40
N GLU A 133 13.76 -0.61 -1.38
CA GLU A 133 13.99 0.82 -1.15
C GLU A 133 12.74 1.47 -0.55
N LEU A 134 11.55 1.03 -1.00
CA LEU A 134 10.29 1.41 -0.38
C LEU A 134 10.21 0.97 1.08
N VAL A 135 10.56 -0.29 1.37
CA VAL A 135 10.57 -0.83 2.73
C VAL A 135 11.54 -0.07 3.61
N LYS A 136 12.77 0.15 3.13
CA LYS A 136 13.78 0.93 3.84
C LYS A 136 13.28 2.34 4.18
N LEU A 137 12.63 3.03 3.24
CA LEU A 137 12.05 4.35 3.46
C LEU A 137 10.98 4.33 4.58
N ILE A 138 10.12 3.30 4.58
CA ILE A 138 9.05 3.13 5.57
C ILE A 138 9.63 2.77 6.96
N GLU A 139 10.63 1.89 7.01
CA GLU A 139 11.34 1.54 8.24
C GLU A 139 12.10 2.74 8.83
N GLU A 140 12.75 3.56 7.99
CA GLU A 140 13.43 4.79 8.41
C GLU A 140 12.47 5.81 9.03
N HIS A 141 11.19 5.79 8.63
CA HIS A 141 10.14 6.60 9.25
C HIS A 141 9.72 6.08 10.65
N GLY A 142 10.06 4.83 10.97
CA GLY A 142 9.77 4.15 12.23
C GLY A 142 8.55 3.23 12.17
N THR A 143 8.00 2.98 10.99
CA THR A 143 6.89 2.05 10.80
C THR A 143 7.41 0.61 10.88
N ILE A 144 6.69 -0.26 11.60
CA ILE A 144 7.01 -1.69 11.68
C ILE A 144 6.61 -2.34 10.35
N VAL A 145 7.51 -3.13 9.76
CA VAL A 145 7.30 -3.83 8.49
C VAL A 145 7.49 -5.34 8.66
N GLU A 146 6.58 -6.12 8.07
CA GLU A 146 6.66 -7.59 7.98
C GLU A 146 6.39 -8.06 6.54
N TYR A 147 7.00 -9.19 6.15
CA TYR A 147 6.82 -9.84 4.84
C TYR A 147 5.82 -11.01 4.86
#